data_AF-A0A354VCP6-F1
#
_entry.id   AF-A0A354VCP6-F1
#
_cell.length_a   1.000
_cell.length_b   1.000
_cell.length_c   1.000
_cell.angle_alpha   90.00
_cell.angle_beta   90.00
_cell.angle_gamma   90.00
#
_symmetry.space_group_name_H-M   'P 1'
#
loop_
_entity.id
_entity.type
_entity.pdbx_description
1 polymer ?
#
loop_
_entity_poly.entity_id
_entity_poly.type
_entity_poly.pdbx_seq_one_letter_code
_entity_poly.pdbx_strand_id
1 'polypeptide(L)' 'QHGVATATMCALFGLPCTVYMGATDVERQAPNVFRMKLLGAEVKAVTSGAGTLKDAMNEAMRDW' A
#
# COMPACT_ATOMS: atom_id res chain seq x y z
N GLN A 1 -7.29 0.40 5.31
CA GLN A 1 -7.82 1.76 5.63
C GLN A 1 -6.78 2.86 5.39
N HIS A 2 -5.66 2.94 6.12
CA HIS A 2 -4.66 4.02 5.94
C HIS A 2 -4.15 4.19 4.49
N GLY A 3 -3.79 3.10 3.80
CA GLY A 3 -3.30 3.17 2.42
C GLY A 3 -4.29 3.81 1.42
N VAL A 4 -5.59 3.60 1.59
CA VAL A 4 -6.62 4.23 0.75
C VAL A 4 -6.66 5.74 1.03
N ALA A 5 -6.58 6.15 2.30
CA ALA A 5 -6.58 7.57 2.65
C ALA A 5 -5.36 8.30 2.07
N THR A 6 -4.17 7.70 2.16
CA THR A 6 -2.94 8.25 1.57
C THR A 6 -3.05 8.34 0.05
N ALA A 7 -3.52 7.28 -0.62
CA ALA A 7 -3.72 7.28 -2.08
C ALA A 7 -4.69 8.38 -2.52
N THR A 8 -5.78 8.60 -1.78
CA THR A 8 -6.73 9.68 -2.07
C THR A 8 -6.07 11.06 -2.00
N MET A 9 -5.27 11.32 -0.97
CA MET A 9 -4.61 12.62 -0.83
C MET A 9 -3.52 12.81 -1.90
N CYS A 10 -2.72 11.79 -2.19
CA CYS A 10 -1.75 11.86 -3.28
C CYS A 10 -2.43 12.12 -4.63
N ALA A 11 -3.56 11.45 -4.92
CA ALA A 11 -4.34 11.70 -6.13
C ALA A 11 -4.87 13.15 -6.18
N LEU A 12 -5.38 13.68 -5.06
CA LEU A 12 -5.88 15.06 -4.97
C LEU A 12 -4.77 16.10 -5.24
N PHE A 13 -3.57 15.87 -4.72
CA PHE A 13 -2.44 16.80 -4.86
C PHE A 13 -1.53 16.50 -6.05
N GLY A 14 -1.85 15.50 -6.88
CA GLY A 14 -1.03 15.12 -8.04
C GLY A 14 0.35 14.56 -7.67
N LEU A 15 0.48 13.93 -6.50
CA LEU A 15 1.73 13.34 -6.02
C LEU A 15 1.81 11.85 -6.41
N PRO A 16 2.99 11.34 -6.78
CA PRO A 16 3.19 9.91 -6.92
C PRO A 16 2.97 9.21 -5.56
N CYS A 17 2.32 8.05 -5.57
CA CYS A 17 1.98 7.30 -4.37
C CYS A 17 2.37 5.84 -4.52
N THR A 18 3.22 5.35 -3.63
CA THR A 18 3.56 3.93 -3.49
C THR A 18 3.11 3.48 -2.10
N VAL A 19 2.28 2.45 -2.04
CA VAL A 19 1.78 1.84 -0.80
C VAL A 19 2.40 0.46 -0.65
N TYR A 20 3.19 0.28 0.41
CA TYR A 20 3.67 -1.02 0.85
C TYR A 20 2.57 -1.73 1.64
N MET A 21 2.24 -2.97 1.24
CA MET A 21 1.24 -3.79 1.93
C MET A 21 1.73 -5.23 1.96
N GLY A 22 1.59 -5.91 3.10
CA GLY A 22 1.98 -7.30 3.23
C GLY A 22 1.20 -8.19 2.26
N ALA A 23 1.83 -9.18 1.65
CA ALA A 23 1.20 -10.05 0.65
C ALA A 23 -0.08 -10.73 1.17
N THR A 24 -0.07 -11.16 2.44
CA THR A 24 -1.25 -11.73 3.10
C THR A 24 -2.40 -10.71 3.19
N ASP A 25 -2.08 -9.43 3.45
CA ASP A 25 -3.07 -8.36 3.56
C ASP A 25 -3.56 -7.90 2.18
N VAL A 26 -2.74 -7.99 1.13
CA VAL A 26 -3.14 -7.72 -0.26
C VAL A 26 -4.27 -8.67 -0.68
N GLU A 27 -4.14 -9.96 -0.37
CA GLU A 27 -5.17 -10.96 -0.65
C GLU A 27 -6.42 -10.73 0.20
N ARG A 28 -6.26 -10.57 1.53
CA ARG A 28 -7.38 -10.39 2.46
C ARG A 28 -8.17 -9.10 2.25
N GLN A 29 -7.52 -8.06 1.74
CA GLN A 29 -8.12 -6.73 1.53
C GLN A 29 -8.14 -6.31 0.07
N ALA A 30 -8.39 -7.25 -0.85
CA ALA A 30 -8.48 -6.98 -2.28
C ALA A 30 -9.36 -5.76 -2.67
N PRO A 31 -10.52 -5.48 -2.01
CA PRO A 31 -11.30 -4.28 -2.31
C PRO A 31 -10.55 -2.97 -2.03
N ASN A 32 -9.73 -2.93 -0.98
CA ASN A 32 -8.91 -1.76 -0.66
C ASN A 32 -7.75 -1.60 -1.64
N VAL A 33 -7.12 -2.72 -2.05
CA VAL A 33 -6.07 -2.72 -3.07
C VAL A 33 -6.61 -2.20 -4.40
N PHE A 34 -7.80 -2.63 -4.79
CA PHE A 34 -8.48 -2.14 -5.99
C PHE A 34 -8.73 -0.63 -5.93
N ARG A 35 -9.24 -0.11 -4.79
CA ARG A 35 -9.43 1.33 -4.60
C ARG A 35 -8.14 2.13 -4.70
N MET A 36 -7.05 1.65 -4.10
CA MET A 36 -5.74 2.32 -4.19
C MET A 36 -5.24 2.39 -5.63
N LYS A 37 -5.38 1.29 -6.40
CA LYS A 37 -5.01 1.26 -7.82
C LYS A 37 -5.89 2.18 -8.67
N LEU A 38 -7.20 2.24 -8.39
CA LEU A 38 -8.13 3.16 -9.08
C LEU A 38 -7.76 4.63 -8.84
N LEU A 39 -7.23 4.95 -7.66
CA LEU A 39 -6.70 6.27 -7.31
C LEU A 39 -5.30 6.53 -7.89
N GLY A 40 -4.72 5.60 -8.66
CA GLY A 40 -3.41 5.75 -9.29
C GLY A 40 -2.23 5.42 -8.40
N ALA A 41 -2.43 4.87 -7.20
CA ALA A 41 -1.33 4.44 -6.35
C ALA A 41 -0.76 3.08 -6.80
N GLU A 42 0.57 2.97 -6.76
CA GLU A 42 1.26 1.68 -6.87
C GLU A 42 1.11 0.92 -5.54
N VAL A 43 0.75 -0.36 -5.60
CA VAL A 43 0.69 -1.22 -4.40
C VAL A 43 1.77 -2.27 -4.52
N LYS A 44 2.80 -2.17 -3.66
CA LYS A 44 3.90 -3.12 -3.58
C LYS A 44 3.60 -4.18 -2.51
N ALA A 45 3.41 -5.42 -2.97
CA ALA A 45 3.18 -6.56 -2.09
C ALA A 45 4.49 -7.00 -1.43
N VAL A 46 4.52 -6.96 -0.10
CA VAL A 46 5.69 -7.36 0.69
C VAL A 46 5.58 -8.83 1.07
N THR A 47 6.49 -9.64 0.55
CA THR A 47 6.56 -11.09 0.79
C THR A 47 7.59 -11.48 1.85
N SER A 48 8.35 -10.52 2.40
CA SER A 48 9.29 -10.76 3.49
C SER A 48 8.55 -11.04 4.81
N GLY A 49 9.16 -11.86 5.66
CA GLY A 49 8.60 -12.18 6.98
C GLY A 49 7.26 -12.90 6.91
N ALA A 50 6.28 -12.42 7.69
CA ALA A 50 4.93 -12.96 7.72
C ALA A 50 4.04 -12.36 6.61
N GLY A 51 4.55 -11.38 5.85
CA GLY A 51 3.79 -10.70 4.82
C GLY A 51 2.60 -9.93 5.37
N THR A 52 2.76 -9.26 6.51
CA THR A 52 1.70 -8.46 7.17
C THR A 52 2.15 -7.02 7.43
N LEU A 53 1.35 -6.22 8.14
CA LEU A 53 1.60 -4.81 8.43
C LEU A 53 3.02 -4.48 8.92
N LYS A 54 3.60 -5.28 9.84
CA LYS A 54 4.94 -5.03 10.37
C LYS A 54 6.00 -5.09 9.27
N ASP A 55 5.90 -6.08 8.40
CA ASP A 55 6.85 -6.30 7.30
C ASP A 55 6.70 -5.18 6.26
N ALA A 56 5.46 -4.79 5.95
CA ALA A 56 5.16 -3.66 5.06
C ALA A 56 5.75 -2.34 5.57
N MET A 57 5.64 -2.08 6.87
CA MET A 57 6.25 -0.89 7.49
C MET A 57 7.77 -0.93 7.39
N ASN A 58 8.40 -2.07 7.63
CA ASN A 58 9.86 -2.21 7.53
C ASN A 58 10.36 -1.95 6.11
N GLU A 59 9.68 -2.45 5.07
CA GLU A 59 10.06 -2.16 3.68
C GLU A 59 9.82 -0.68 3.32
N ALA A 60 8.72 -0.08 3.78
CA ALA A 60 8.48 1.34 3.58
C ALA A 60 9.58 2.22 4.22
N MET A 61 10.07 1.84 5.41
CA MET A 61 11.16 2.52 6.08
C MET A 61 12.52 2.31 5.41
N ARG A 62 12.70 1.24 4.61
CA ARG A 62 13.93 0.99 3.84
C ARG A 62 13.96 1.73 2.52
N ASP A 63 12.79 2.00 1.95
CA ASP A 63 12.63 2.79 0.73
C ASP A 63 12.77 4.29 0.99
N TRP A 64 12.56 4.73 2.24
CA TRP A 64 12.72 6.12 2.67
C TRP A 64 14.18 6.52 2.85
#